data_AF-A0A1Y1X4F6-F1
#
_entry.id   AF-A0A1Y1X4F6-F1
#
_cell.length_a   1.000
_cell.length_b   1.000
_cell.length_c   1.000
_cell.angle_alpha   90.00
_cell.angle_beta   90.00
_cell.angle_gamma   90.00
#
_symmetry.space_group_name_H-M   'P 1'
#
loop_
_entity.id
_entity.type
_entity.pdbx_description
1 polymer ?
#
loop_
_entity_poly.entity_id
_entity_poly.type
_entity_poly.pdbx_seq_one_letter_code
_entity_poly.pdbx_strand_id
1 'polypeptide(L)'
;MKLKNLLKGITLILFSNSFAFAKDKKVELKGNCKDIKTYLEEKKIDYEESISECEVNRKGKLISINFDNYNLNEDDIKKILSYETIESLSYTVYEGNIDFTPSYIKFPSEIFNLKNLKELYLKYVGFREYQRYSLSMNYFKQSETIKKLTLVGFEINLNSIDQISNLIGLEELILDDDTYKSSTIFDPLKFLPHLQALTIHGSSYLELEEFPVTIYNMTNLKKLSITRHRIQTLSNDLVKLKNLEYLDLSDNEIEFEIPESFNELKELKYIDLRRNKNFKGKTLTISNLEKCYYDNNYSLCRAKKMKCFEKNITFESCTDEDNKINPHNECGKGKGKCAEGLCCSKYGYCGSSENHCLISKGCQSGYGFCKSNTISTNGRCGRDYGICPNGKCCSKYGYCGNSEKYCSTDNGCQLDYGICSPSNIPISTNGKCGVSDGKCPFDKCCSKYGQCGTSDKHCLIDKGCQTKYGLCTTLTISKNGRCGPDYGRCSSNYCCSKYGWCGKSEEYCGIGCQSTFGKCN
;
A
#
# COMPACT_ATOMS: atom_id res chain seq x y z
N MET A 1 75.05 -7.62 30.94
CA MET A 1 76.19 -7.35 30.04
C MET A 1 75.95 -5.99 29.39
N LYS A 2 76.93 -5.10 29.45
CA LYS A 2 76.87 -3.65 29.15
C LYS A 2 76.78 -3.35 27.64
N LEU A 3 76.13 -2.24 27.28
CA LEU A 3 76.65 -1.20 26.36
C LEU A 3 75.75 0.06 26.51
N LYS A 4 76.10 1.07 27.32
CA LYS A 4 76.88 2.31 27.01
C LYS A 4 76.27 3.12 25.86
N ASN A 5 75.59 4.25 26.12
CA ASN A 5 76.07 5.60 26.49
C ASN A 5 76.38 6.52 25.29
N LEU A 6 75.67 7.65 25.21
CA LEU A 6 76.09 8.99 24.75
C LEU A 6 75.03 9.97 25.33
N LEU A 7 75.19 10.81 26.38
CA LEU A 7 76.19 11.85 26.76
C LEU A 7 76.41 12.83 25.59
N LYS A 8 76.26 14.17 25.63
CA LYS A 8 76.21 15.30 26.61
C LYS A 8 75.60 16.52 25.82
N GLY A 9 75.14 17.66 26.36
CA GLY A 9 75.36 18.26 27.68
C GLY A 9 74.58 19.57 27.93
N ILE A 10 74.36 19.82 29.23
CA ILE A 10 74.43 21.03 30.08
C ILE A 10 74.86 22.34 29.32
N THR A 11 74.30 23.56 29.48
CA THR A 11 74.03 24.36 30.71
C THR A 11 73.40 25.71 30.30
N LEU A 12 72.40 26.25 31.03
CA LEU A 12 72.45 27.57 31.74
C LEU A 12 71.09 27.92 32.38
N ILE A 13 71.17 28.30 33.65
CA ILE A 13 70.10 28.84 34.49
C ILE A 13 69.94 30.34 34.16
N LEU A 14 68.72 30.89 34.18
CA LEU A 14 68.32 32.08 34.96
C LEU A 14 66.82 32.42 34.82
N PHE A 15 66.29 32.93 35.92
CA PHE A 15 64.88 33.18 36.26
C PHE A 15 64.17 34.18 35.32
N SER A 16 62.87 33.94 35.07
CA SER A 16 61.74 34.77 35.57
C SER A 16 60.50 34.67 34.68
N ASN A 17 59.34 34.80 35.34
CA ASN A 17 58.04 35.22 34.83
C ASN A 17 57.11 34.16 34.17
N SER A 18 56.08 33.81 34.97
CA SER A 18 54.67 33.84 34.57
C SER A 18 54.26 33.00 33.37
N PHE A 19 54.13 31.68 33.57
CA PHE A 19 53.30 30.86 32.68
C PHE A 19 51.85 30.89 33.17
N ALA A 20 51.07 31.75 32.51
CA ALA A 20 49.62 31.63 32.49
C ALA A 20 49.25 30.24 31.97
N PHE A 21 48.44 29.51 32.74
CA PHE A 21 47.76 28.31 32.24
C PHE A 21 46.90 28.72 31.04
N ALA A 22 47.29 28.32 29.83
CA ALA A 22 46.39 28.26 28.71
C ALA A 22 45.29 27.26 29.06
N LYS A 23 44.12 27.76 29.45
CA LYS A 23 42.88 26.97 29.43
C LYS A 23 42.69 26.53 27.99
N ASP A 24 42.92 25.24 27.72
CA ASP A 24 42.36 24.61 26.54
C ASP A 24 40.86 24.91 26.54
N LYS A 25 40.43 25.77 25.62
CA LYS A 25 39.03 25.99 25.30
C LYS A 25 38.51 24.66 24.78
N LYS A 26 37.98 23.81 25.68
CA LYS A 26 37.04 22.76 25.31
C LYS A 26 35.97 23.45 24.49
N VAL A 27 35.96 23.20 23.19
CA VAL A 27 34.88 23.67 22.31
C VAL A 27 33.61 23.04 22.87
N GLU A 28 32.79 23.86 23.52
CA GLU A 28 31.51 23.45 24.05
C GLU A 28 30.61 23.18 22.85
N LEU A 29 30.58 21.92 22.43
CA LEU A 29 29.76 21.47 21.31
C LEU A 29 28.30 21.68 21.69
N LYS A 30 27.65 22.68 21.09
CA LYS A 30 26.20 22.93 21.23
C LYS A 30 25.41 22.08 20.23
N GLY A 31 24.24 21.62 20.59
CA GLY A 31 23.37 20.76 19.79
C GLY A 31 23.65 19.25 19.89
N ASN A 32 23.92 18.75 21.09
CA ASN A 32 24.16 17.33 21.34
C ASN A 32 23.33 16.76 22.49
N CYS A 33 23.44 15.46 22.75
CA CYS A 33 22.74 14.77 23.83
C CYS A 33 23.05 15.34 25.23
N LYS A 34 24.29 15.81 25.44
CA LYS A 34 24.71 16.40 26.71
C LYS A 34 23.98 17.72 26.96
N ASP A 35 23.75 18.53 25.94
CA ASP A 35 23.01 19.79 26.09
C ASP A 35 21.55 19.55 26.46
N ILE A 36 20.92 18.51 25.89
CA ILE A 36 19.56 18.09 26.27
C ILE A 36 19.55 17.61 27.71
N LYS A 37 20.51 16.77 28.09
CA LYS A 37 20.65 16.26 29.47
C LYS A 37 20.78 17.40 30.48
N THR A 38 21.71 18.33 30.25
CA THR A 38 21.88 19.50 31.11
C THR A 38 20.61 20.35 31.18
N TYR A 39 19.93 20.60 30.05
CA TYR A 39 18.68 21.35 30.02
C TYR A 39 17.56 20.71 30.86
N LEU A 40 17.38 19.39 30.76
CA LEU A 40 16.35 18.67 31.52
C LEU A 40 16.68 18.59 33.01
N GLU A 41 17.93 18.30 33.37
CA GLU A 41 18.39 18.22 34.76
C GLU A 41 18.27 19.58 35.48
N GLU A 42 18.54 20.70 34.80
CA GLU A 42 18.32 22.05 35.34
C GLU A 42 16.84 22.33 35.68
N LYS A 43 15.92 21.70 34.96
CA LYS A 43 14.47 21.75 35.22
C LYS A 43 13.99 20.65 36.18
N LYS A 44 14.91 19.85 36.75
CA LYS A 44 14.62 18.70 37.62
C LYS A 44 13.76 17.63 36.93
N ILE A 45 13.92 17.48 35.63
CA ILE A 45 13.30 16.41 34.84
C ILE A 45 14.34 15.29 34.68
N ASP A 46 13.95 14.05 34.96
CA ASP A 46 14.86 12.91 34.78
C ASP A 46 15.08 12.63 33.29
N TYR A 47 16.36 12.72 32.87
CA TYR A 47 16.78 12.50 31.50
C TYR A 47 16.58 11.05 31.06
N GLU A 48 16.93 10.08 31.90
CA GLU A 48 16.91 8.65 31.55
C GLU A 48 15.46 8.12 31.50
N GLU A 49 14.54 8.74 32.25
CA GLU A 49 13.11 8.42 32.12
C GLU A 49 12.45 9.08 30.89
N SER A 50 12.98 10.21 30.42
CA SER A 50 12.34 10.98 29.34
C SER A 50 12.94 10.71 27.95
N ILE A 51 14.23 10.37 27.90
CA ILE A 51 14.99 10.14 26.66
C ILE A 51 15.50 8.70 26.66
N SER A 52 14.92 7.85 25.82
CA SER A 52 15.26 6.42 25.75
C SER A 52 16.39 6.12 24.77
N GLU A 53 16.67 7.02 23.83
CA GLU A 53 17.80 6.92 22.91
C GLU A 53 18.28 8.32 22.52
N CYS A 54 19.60 8.51 22.44
CA CYS A 54 20.19 9.74 21.92
C CYS A 54 21.57 9.47 21.31
N GLU A 55 21.71 9.73 20.01
CA GLU A 55 22.95 9.48 19.27
C GLU A 55 23.51 10.74 18.62
N VAL A 56 24.83 10.83 18.59
CA VAL A 56 25.58 11.93 17.96
C VAL A 56 26.48 11.44 16.84
N ASN A 57 26.66 12.26 15.81
CA ASN A 57 27.63 11.96 14.76
C ASN A 57 29.08 12.19 15.23
N ARG A 58 30.05 11.90 14.36
CA ARG A 58 31.50 12.11 14.64
C ARG A 58 31.88 13.55 14.98
N LYS A 59 31.06 14.53 14.61
CA LYS A 59 31.25 15.95 14.95
C LYS A 59 30.57 16.33 16.28
N GLY A 60 30.01 15.35 16.98
CA GLY A 60 29.30 15.51 18.25
C GLY A 60 27.98 16.26 18.11
N LYS A 61 27.29 16.19 16.97
CA LYS A 61 25.95 16.78 16.76
C LYS A 61 24.88 15.69 16.85
N LEU A 62 23.74 16.01 17.44
CA LEU A 62 22.57 15.11 17.56
C LEU A 62 22.08 14.66 16.19
N ILE A 63 21.91 13.35 16.00
CA ILE A 63 21.40 12.76 14.76
C ILE A 63 20.22 11.79 14.96
N SER A 64 20.15 11.08 16.08
CA SER A 64 19.03 10.20 16.44
C SER A 64 18.54 10.56 17.84
N ILE A 65 17.23 10.59 18.05
CA ILE A 65 16.64 10.76 19.36
C ILE A 65 15.31 10.03 19.49
N ASN A 66 15.10 9.39 20.66
CA ASN A 66 13.85 8.75 21.04
C ASN A 66 13.39 9.29 22.40
N PHE A 67 12.17 9.82 22.44
CA PHE A 67 11.59 10.39 23.65
C PHE A 67 10.05 10.33 23.63
N ASP A 68 9.44 10.65 24.77
CA ASP A 68 8.00 10.72 24.92
C ASP A 68 7.55 11.97 25.65
N ASN A 69 6.22 12.15 25.74
CA ASN A 69 5.60 13.29 26.41
C ASN A 69 5.30 13.05 27.89
N TYR A 70 5.73 11.92 28.49
CA TYR A 70 5.28 11.53 29.83
C TYR A 70 5.73 12.56 30.88
N ASN A 71 7.02 12.91 30.88
CA ASN A 71 7.60 13.88 31.82
C ASN A 71 7.89 15.25 31.18
N LEU A 72 7.63 15.44 29.89
CA LEU A 72 7.98 16.63 29.13
C LEU A 72 6.76 17.52 28.84
N ASN A 73 6.91 18.83 29.00
CA ASN A 73 5.91 19.79 28.54
C ASN A 73 6.20 20.26 27.10
N GLU A 74 5.32 21.10 26.57
CA GLU A 74 5.43 21.65 25.22
C GLU A 74 6.77 22.35 24.95
N ASP A 75 7.27 23.16 25.89
CA ASP A 75 8.51 23.92 25.70
C ASP A 75 9.74 23.00 25.67
N ASP A 76 9.72 21.94 26.47
CA ASP A 76 10.79 20.93 26.50
C ASP A 76 10.86 20.17 25.17
N ILE A 77 9.70 19.76 24.66
CA ILE A 77 9.58 19.07 23.37
C ILE A 77 10.05 19.99 22.23
N LYS A 78 9.61 21.25 22.20
CA LYS A 78 10.07 22.23 21.20
C LYS A 78 11.57 22.48 21.30
N LYS A 79 12.11 22.51 22.51
CA LYS A 79 13.56 22.66 22.73
C LYS A 79 14.33 21.49 22.13
N ILE A 80 13.87 20.25 22.33
CA ILE A 80 14.48 19.06 21.74
C ILE A 80 14.36 19.09 20.21
N LEU A 81 13.20 19.44 19.68
CA LEU A 81 12.95 19.52 18.23
C LEU A 81 13.61 20.73 17.55
N SER A 82 14.26 21.63 18.31
CA SER A 82 14.99 22.78 17.75
C SER A 82 16.33 22.41 17.10
N TYR A 83 16.82 21.18 17.31
CA TYR A 83 18.09 20.72 16.75
C TYR A 83 17.91 20.24 15.30
N GLU A 84 18.21 21.11 14.34
CA GLU A 84 18.04 20.84 12.90
C GLU A 84 18.90 19.67 12.36
N THR A 85 19.87 19.16 13.13
CA THR A 85 20.75 18.05 12.73
C THR A 85 20.11 16.67 12.90
N ILE A 86 18.91 16.59 13.47
CA ILE A 86 18.18 15.33 13.65
C ILE A 86 17.87 14.71 12.28
N GLU A 87 18.30 13.46 12.10
CA GLU A 87 18.06 12.63 10.92
C GLU A 87 17.09 11.48 11.21
N SER A 88 17.03 10.99 12.44
CA SER A 88 16.08 9.98 12.92
C SER A 88 15.38 10.45 14.19
N LEU A 89 14.05 10.35 14.21
CA LEU A 89 13.22 10.75 15.33
C LEU A 89 12.20 9.66 15.67
N SER A 90 12.21 9.23 16.93
CA SER A 90 11.12 8.46 17.53
C SER A 90 10.42 9.30 18.60
N TYR A 91 9.11 9.45 18.48
CA TYR A 91 8.31 10.19 19.45
C TYR A 91 7.03 9.45 19.82
N THR A 92 6.86 9.18 21.12
CA THR A 92 5.66 8.55 21.66
C THR A 92 4.80 9.57 22.40
N VAL A 93 3.52 9.61 22.05
CA VAL A 93 2.49 10.38 22.76
C VAL A 93 1.67 9.43 23.61
N TYR A 94 1.79 9.58 24.92
CA TYR A 94 0.86 9.03 25.90
C TYR A 94 -0.29 10.02 26.09
N GLU A 95 -1.51 9.57 25.81
CA GLU A 95 -2.71 10.24 26.30
C GLU A 95 -3.03 9.63 27.67
N GLY A 96 -3.36 10.48 28.65
CA GLY A 96 -3.36 10.13 30.07
C GLY A 96 -4.10 8.84 30.44
N ASN A 97 -3.67 8.22 31.53
CA ASN A 97 -4.44 7.20 32.24
C ASN A 97 -5.16 7.83 33.43
N ILE A 98 -5.96 7.05 34.16
CA ILE A 98 -6.67 7.48 35.38
C ILE A 98 -5.72 8.14 36.40
N ASP A 99 -4.46 7.68 36.47
CA ASP A 99 -3.48 8.11 37.47
C ASP A 99 -2.58 9.27 37.02
N PHE A 100 -2.52 9.59 35.72
CA PHE A 100 -1.63 10.62 35.20
C PHE A 100 -2.04 11.06 33.79
N THR A 101 -2.17 12.38 33.61
CA THR A 101 -2.41 13.00 32.29
C THR A 101 -1.24 13.88 31.91
N PRO A 102 -0.46 13.52 30.87
CA PRO A 102 0.61 14.36 30.37
C PRO A 102 0.15 15.77 30.02
N SER A 103 1.00 16.76 30.27
CA SER A 103 0.67 18.18 30.04
C SER A 103 0.53 18.55 28.56
N TYR A 104 1.15 17.77 27.67
CA TYR A 104 1.14 17.98 26.23
C TYR A 104 0.85 16.69 25.46
N ILE A 105 -0.39 16.56 24.95
CA ILE A 105 -0.91 15.34 24.31
C ILE A 105 -1.03 15.47 22.78
N LYS A 106 -0.22 16.33 22.16
CA LYS A 106 -0.27 16.58 20.70
C LYS A 106 1.00 16.08 20.03
N PHE A 107 0.87 15.71 18.76
CA PHE A 107 2.04 15.57 17.89
C PHE A 107 2.54 16.96 17.48
N PRO A 108 3.75 17.35 17.90
CA PRO A 108 4.28 18.69 17.68
C PRO A 108 4.54 18.93 16.20
N SER A 109 4.07 20.07 15.70
CA SER A 109 4.24 20.43 14.29
C SER A 109 5.69 20.74 13.91
N GLU A 110 6.53 20.98 14.91
CA GLU A 110 7.97 21.23 14.83
C GLU A 110 8.73 20.07 14.19
N ILE A 111 8.24 18.84 14.34
CA ILE A 111 8.80 17.64 13.69
C ILE A 111 8.94 17.87 12.19
N PHE A 112 7.96 18.53 11.59
CA PHE A 112 7.88 18.74 10.15
C PHE A 112 8.69 19.95 9.66
N ASN A 113 9.36 20.65 10.59
CA ASN A 113 10.36 21.67 10.26
C ASN A 113 11.78 21.08 10.19
N LEU A 114 11.99 19.81 10.60
CA LEU A 114 13.28 19.15 10.59
C LEU A 114 13.71 18.80 9.15
N LYS A 115 14.55 19.65 8.57
CA LYS A 115 14.97 19.57 7.15
C LYS A 115 15.86 18.38 6.82
N ASN A 116 16.45 17.72 7.83
CA ASN A 116 17.35 16.58 7.64
C ASN A 116 16.70 15.25 8.02
N LEU A 117 15.43 15.26 8.41
CA LEU A 117 14.73 14.09 8.91
C LEU A 117 14.51 13.06 7.79
N LYS A 118 15.05 11.86 7.98
CA LYS A 118 14.98 10.72 7.06
C LYS A 118 14.09 9.61 7.61
N GLU A 119 14.12 9.40 8.91
CA GLU A 119 13.37 8.35 9.59
C GLU A 119 12.49 8.97 10.66
N LEU A 120 11.18 8.69 10.58
CA LEU A 120 10.21 9.19 11.52
C LEU A 120 9.36 8.04 12.05
N TYR A 121 9.44 7.82 13.35
CA TYR A 121 8.61 6.89 14.11
C TYR A 121 7.70 7.70 15.04
N LEU A 122 6.38 7.57 14.84
CA LEU A 122 5.39 8.17 15.70
C LEU A 122 4.54 7.06 16.32
N LYS A 123 4.33 7.14 17.62
CA LYS A 123 3.48 6.20 18.35
C LYS A 123 2.48 6.93 19.22
N TYR A 124 1.23 6.52 19.13
CA TYR A 124 0.17 6.97 20.01
C TYR A 124 -0.20 5.86 21.00
N VAL A 125 -0.26 6.19 22.27
CA VAL A 125 -0.67 5.31 23.36
C VAL A 125 -1.79 6.00 24.11
N GLY A 126 -3.04 5.67 23.78
CA GLY A 126 -4.24 6.19 24.44
C GLY A 126 -5.30 5.09 24.65
N PHE A 127 -6.48 5.48 25.12
CA PHE A 127 -7.58 4.54 25.37
C PHE A 127 -8.06 3.88 24.06
N ARG A 128 -7.69 2.60 23.90
CA ARG A 128 -7.87 1.81 22.67
C ARG A 128 -9.32 1.65 22.19
N GLU A 129 -10.29 1.84 23.09
CA GLU A 129 -11.65 1.36 22.89
C GLU A 129 -12.63 2.45 22.38
N TYR A 130 -12.30 3.75 22.46
CA TYR A 130 -13.28 4.81 22.18
C TYR A 130 -12.84 5.94 21.24
N GLN A 131 -11.57 6.35 21.19
CA GLN A 131 -11.08 7.39 20.28
C GLN A 131 -9.56 7.22 20.06
N ARG A 132 -9.14 6.91 18.82
CA ARG A 132 -7.72 6.98 18.45
C ARG A 132 -7.40 8.33 17.85
N TYR A 133 -6.15 8.75 18.01
CA TYR A 133 -5.67 9.99 17.42
C TYR A 133 -5.65 9.87 15.89
N SER A 134 -6.47 10.66 15.21
CA SER A 134 -6.31 10.88 13.77
C SER A 134 -5.21 11.90 13.56
N LEU A 135 -4.31 11.62 12.63
CA LEU A 135 -3.39 12.64 12.13
C LEU A 135 -4.19 13.84 11.62
N SER A 136 -3.85 15.02 12.13
CA SER A 136 -4.48 16.29 11.75
C SER A 136 -4.03 16.75 10.35
N MET A 137 -4.66 17.81 9.82
CA MET A 137 -4.34 18.33 8.48
C MET A 137 -2.92 18.91 8.40
N ASN A 138 -2.21 18.56 7.32
CA ASN A 138 -0.93 19.14 6.87
C ASN A 138 0.28 18.85 7.75
N TYR A 139 0.30 17.71 8.45
CA TYR A 139 1.50 17.30 9.16
C TYR A 139 2.65 17.06 8.17
N PHE A 140 2.44 16.26 7.14
CA PHE A 140 3.44 15.97 6.11
C PHE A 140 3.47 17.02 4.99
N LYS A 141 3.82 18.28 5.30
CA LYS A 141 4.17 19.26 4.25
C LYS A 141 5.24 18.65 3.34
N GLN A 142 5.09 18.79 2.00
CA GLN A 142 5.93 18.23 0.92
C GLN A 142 7.41 18.01 1.32
N SER A 143 7.67 16.92 2.04
CA SER A 143 8.98 16.61 2.58
C SER A 143 9.65 15.68 1.61
N GLU A 144 10.81 16.10 1.13
CA GLU A 144 11.62 15.32 0.19
C GLU A 144 12.65 14.45 0.92
N THR A 145 12.82 14.62 2.24
CA THR A 145 13.89 13.95 2.99
C THR A 145 13.46 12.69 3.71
N ILE A 146 12.17 12.59 4.09
CA ILE A 146 11.65 11.42 4.79
C ILE A 146 11.62 10.23 3.84
N LYS A 147 12.40 9.21 4.19
CA LYS A 147 12.51 7.94 3.48
C LYS A 147 11.75 6.81 4.18
N LYS A 148 11.66 6.88 5.51
CA LYS A 148 10.96 5.88 6.32
C LYS A 148 9.98 6.54 7.26
N LEU A 149 8.73 6.11 7.20
CA LEU A 149 7.67 6.55 8.10
C LEU A 149 7.07 5.33 8.80
N THR A 150 7.04 5.37 10.13
CA THR A 150 6.33 4.41 10.96
C THR A 150 5.27 5.13 11.80
N LEU A 151 4.03 4.67 11.70
CA LEU A 151 2.91 5.14 12.50
C LEU A 151 2.38 3.96 13.32
N VAL A 152 2.19 4.20 14.61
CA VAL A 152 1.68 3.18 15.53
C VAL A 152 0.54 3.72 16.38
N GLY A 153 -0.59 3.02 16.44
CA GLY A 153 -1.69 3.38 17.34
C GLY A 153 -2.63 4.48 16.82
N PHE A 154 -2.59 4.82 15.54
CA PHE A 154 -3.37 5.90 14.93
C PHE A 154 -4.71 5.42 14.35
N GLU A 155 -5.62 6.37 14.13
CA GLU A 155 -6.71 6.20 13.17
C GLU A 155 -6.24 6.62 11.77
N ILE A 156 -6.13 5.64 10.87
CA ILE A 156 -5.72 5.86 9.49
C ILE A 156 -6.96 5.93 8.61
N ASN A 157 -7.18 7.11 8.03
CA ASN A 157 -8.25 7.38 7.09
C ASN A 157 -7.68 7.90 5.76
N LEU A 158 -8.56 8.16 4.78
CA LEU A 158 -8.15 8.64 3.47
C LEU A 158 -7.30 9.92 3.54
N ASN A 159 -7.65 10.85 4.43
CA ASN A 159 -6.89 12.09 4.58
C ASN A 159 -5.47 11.85 5.14
N SER A 160 -5.30 10.90 6.06
CA SER A 160 -3.98 10.48 6.54
C SER A 160 -3.13 9.95 5.38
N ILE A 161 -3.70 9.05 4.57
CA ILE A 161 -2.99 8.45 3.42
C ILE A 161 -2.70 9.48 2.32
N ASP A 162 -3.63 10.40 2.03
CA ASP A 162 -3.42 11.49 1.07
C ASP A 162 -2.21 12.33 1.48
N GLN A 163 -2.08 12.66 2.78
CA GLN A 163 -0.91 13.40 3.25
C GLN A 163 0.39 12.58 3.14
N ILE A 164 0.36 11.30 3.50
CA ILE A 164 1.53 10.40 3.34
C ILE A 164 1.94 10.30 1.87
N SER A 165 0.98 10.31 0.94
CA SER A 165 1.26 10.26 -0.49
C SER A 165 1.95 11.51 -1.05
N ASN A 166 2.04 12.60 -0.27
CA ASN A 166 2.85 13.77 -0.61
C ASN A 166 4.34 13.62 -0.24
N LEU A 167 4.71 12.56 0.49
CA LEU A 167 6.11 12.25 0.83
C LEU A 167 6.79 11.58 -0.37
N ILE A 168 7.08 12.34 -1.42
CA ILE A 168 7.58 11.79 -2.69
C ILE A 168 8.88 11.00 -2.56
N GLY A 169 9.68 11.27 -1.52
CA GLY A 169 10.91 10.56 -1.19
C GLY A 169 10.72 9.28 -0.35
N LEU A 170 9.49 8.92 0.01
CA LEU A 170 9.20 7.79 0.89
C LEU A 170 9.53 6.45 0.21
N GLU A 171 10.36 5.65 0.88
CA GLU A 171 10.85 4.34 0.45
C GLU A 171 10.22 3.21 1.27
N GLU A 172 9.94 3.44 2.56
CA GLU A 172 9.32 2.48 3.47
C GLU A 172 8.19 3.13 4.29
N LEU A 173 7.02 2.49 4.27
CA LEU A 173 5.87 2.84 5.10
C LEU A 173 5.48 1.67 5.99
N ILE A 174 5.39 1.92 7.29
CA ILE A 174 4.94 0.96 8.31
C ILE A 174 3.76 1.56 9.05
N LEU A 175 2.64 0.85 9.02
CA LEU A 175 1.42 1.15 9.77
C LEU A 175 1.19 -0.04 10.72
N ASP A 176 1.25 0.19 12.03
CA ASP A 176 1.23 -0.89 13.03
C ASP A 176 0.26 -0.59 14.15
N ASP A 177 -0.56 -1.57 14.53
CA ASP A 177 -1.65 -1.40 15.48
C ASP A 177 -2.41 -0.12 15.16
N ASP A 178 -2.80 0.07 13.90
CA ASP A 178 -3.56 1.22 13.36
C ASP A 178 -4.99 0.78 13.00
N THR A 179 -5.93 1.72 12.91
CA THR A 179 -7.31 1.42 12.52
C THR A 179 -7.64 1.92 11.13
N TYR A 180 -8.50 1.17 10.46
CA TYR A 180 -8.89 1.44 9.08
C TYR A 180 -10.41 1.37 8.97
N LYS A 181 -11.00 2.36 8.29
CA LYS A 181 -12.43 2.33 7.95
C LYS A 181 -12.74 1.55 6.67
N SER A 182 -11.74 1.38 5.80
CA SER A 182 -11.88 0.72 4.51
C SER A 182 -10.51 0.36 3.93
N SER A 183 -10.44 -0.72 3.14
CA SER A 183 -9.25 -1.08 2.34
C SER A 183 -8.98 -0.10 1.20
N THR A 184 -9.97 0.70 0.78
CA THR A 184 -9.85 1.65 -0.34
C THR A 184 -9.05 2.91 0.01
N ILE A 185 -8.75 3.15 1.29
CA ILE A 185 -8.02 4.35 1.71
C ILE A 185 -6.58 4.37 1.20
N PHE A 186 -6.03 3.21 0.81
CA PHE A 186 -4.64 3.06 0.36
C PHE A 186 -4.41 3.45 -1.10
N ASP A 187 -5.48 3.78 -1.85
CA ASP A 187 -5.42 4.18 -3.25
C ASP A 187 -4.38 5.27 -3.59
N PRO A 188 -4.19 6.32 -2.77
CA PRO A 188 -3.18 7.36 -3.03
C PRO A 188 -1.73 6.86 -2.99
N LEU A 189 -1.44 5.76 -2.27
CA LEU A 189 -0.06 5.26 -2.13
C LEU A 189 0.57 4.81 -3.45
N LYS A 190 -0.24 4.49 -4.48
CA LYS A 190 0.27 4.13 -5.81
C LYS A 190 1.03 5.25 -6.52
N PHE A 191 0.86 6.50 -6.06
CA PHE A 191 1.52 7.66 -6.65
C PHE A 191 2.90 7.92 -6.05
N LEU A 192 3.31 7.18 -5.01
CA LEU A 192 4.64 7.30 -4.41
C LEU A 192 5.68 6.64 -5.32
N PRO A 193 6.60 7.40 -5.93
CA PRO A 193 7.47 6.89 -6.98
C PRO A 193 8.58 5.95 -6.45
N HIS A 194 8.94 6.08 -5.18
CA HIS A 194 10.07 5.38 -4.57
C HIS A 194 9.68 4.35 -3.52
N LEU A 195 8.38 4.18 -3.24
CA LEU A 195 7.90 3.26 -2.20
C LEU A 195 8.21 1.80 -2.59
N GLN A 196 9.07 1.16 -1.81
CA GLN A 196 9.57 -0.20 -2.04
C GLN A 196 9.15 -1.17 -0.93
N ALA A 197 8.83 -0.68 0.27
CA ALA A 197 8.42 -1.49 1.39
C ALA A 197 7.12 -0.96 2.00
N LEU A 198 6.11 -1.82 2.08
CA LEU A 198 4.84 -1.53 2.73
C LEU A 198 4.54 -2.59 3.78
N THR A 199 4.37 -2.16 5.02
CA THR A 199 3.93 -3.00 6.14
C THR A 199 2.64 -2.45 6.73
N ILE A 200 1.62 -3.28 6.80
CA ILE A 200 0.33 -2.99 7.42
C ILE A 200 0.09 -4.11 8.43
N HIS A 201 0.17 -3.78 9.72
CA HIS A 201 0.07 -4.73 10.80
C HIS A 201 -1.13 -4.38 11.66
N GLY A 202 -2.11 -5.26 11.68
CA GLY A 202 -3.29 -5.08 12.52
C GLY A 202 -3.07 -5.48 13.97
N SER A 203 -4.07 -5.15 14.78
CA SER A 203 -4.24 -5.68 16.12
C SER A 203 -5.58 -6.40 16.23
N SER A 204 -5.73 -7.22 17.28
CA SER A 204 -6.84 -8.17 17.47
C SER A 204 -8.25 -7.58 17.58
N TYR A 205 -8.40 -6.26 17.44
CA TYR A 205 -9.67 -5.57 17.70
C TYR A 205 -10.19 -4.76 16.50
N LEU A 206 -9.34 -4.40 15.52
CA LEU A 206 -9.69 -3.45 14.45
C LEU A 206 -8.92 -3.80 13.16
N GLU A 207 -9.60 -4.45 12.21
CA GLU A 207 -8.95 -5.28 11.19
C GLU A 207 -9.53 -5.01 9.79
N LEU A 208 -8.68 -5.12 8.75
CA LEU A 208 -9.13 -5.12 7.36
C LEU A 208 -9.83 -6.44 7.04
N GLU A 209 -11.01 -6.40 6.44
CA GLU A 209 -11.72 -7.61 5.95
C GLU A 209 -11.34 -7.94 4.49
N GLU A 210 -10.83 -6.96 3.76
CA GLU A 210 -10.48 -7.07 2.34
C GLU A 210 -9.04 -6.61 2.08
N PHE A 211 -8.37 -7.28 1.14
CA PHE A 211 -7.06 -6.89 0.67
C PHE A 211 -7.14 -5.56 -0.11
N PRO A 212 -6.28 -4.55 0.14
CA PRO A 212 -6.28 -3.30 -0.62
C PRO A 212 -5.87 -3.51 -2.09
N VAL A 213 -6.84 -3.55 -3.00
CA VAL A 213 -6.63 -3.92 -4.41
C VAL A 213 -5.63 -3.03 -5.14
N THR A 214 -5.48 -1.76 -4.74
CA THR A 214 -4.49 -0.86 -5.33
C THR A 214 -3.06 -1.37 -5.16
N ILE A 215 -2.77 -2.11 -4.08
CA ILE A 215 -1.42 -2.66 -3.82
C ILE A 215 -0.96 -3.55 -4.98
N TYR A 216 -1.86 -4.26 -5.67
CA TYR A 216 -1.49 -5.08 -6.83
C TYR A 216 -0.85 -4.29 -7.98
N ASN A 217 -1.06 -2.97 -8.05
CA ASN A 217 -0.49 -2.11 -9.08
C ASN A 217 0.79 -1.39 -8.63
N MET A 218 1.24 -1.58 -7.38
CA MET A 218 2.45 -0.96 -6.82
C MET A 218 3.70 -1.76 -7.21
N THR A 219 3.98 -1.82 -8.52
CA THR A 219 5.00 -2.70 -9.10
C THR A 219 6.45 -2.45 -8.64
N ASN A 220 6.73 -1.33 -7.99
CA ASN A 220 8.03 -1.02 -7.37
C ASN A 220 8.25 -1.72 -6.02
N LEU A 221 7.22 -2.31 -5.42
CA LEU A 221 7.33 -2.99 -4.13
C LEU A 221 8.27 -4.19 -4.19
N LYS A 222 9.21 -4.21 -3.24
CA LYS A 222 10.10 -5.32 -2.91
C LYS A 222 9.69 -6.04 -1.64
N LYS A 223 9.04 -5.34 -0.71
CA LYS A 223 8.53 -5.92 0.54
C LYS A 223 7.07 -5.56 0.71
N LEU A 224 6.24 -6.58 0.90
CA LEU A 224 4.84 -6.45 1.27
C LEU A 224 4.56 -7.33 2.49
N SER A 225 4.06 -6.72 3.56
CA SER A 225 3.64 -7.42 4.77
C SER A 225 2.27 -6.91 5.17
N ILE A 226 1.25 -7.77 5.13
CA ILE A 226 -0.10 -7.45 5.59
C ILE A 226 -0.53 -8.57 6.55
N THR A 227 -0.46 -8.31 7.84
CA THR A 227 -0.61 -9.36 8.88
C THR A 227 -1.56 -8.94 9.97
N ARG A 228 -2.17 -9.91 10.65
CA ARG A 228 -3.13 -9.70 11.76
C ARG A 228 -4.36 -8.91 11.34
N HIS A 229 -4.98 -9.29 10.22
CA HIS A 229 -6.28 -8.76 9.82
C HIS A 229 -7.27 -9.90 9.54
N ARG A 230 -8.46 -9.59 9.04
CA ARG A 230 -9.48 -10.57 8.64
C ARG A 230 -9.60 -10.69 7.12
N ILE A 231 -8.50 -10.53 6.40
CA ILE A 231 -8.52 -10.63 4.95
C ILE A 231 -8.90 -12.05 4.56
N GLN A 232 -10.01 -12.20 3.83
CA GLN A 232 -10.53 -13.52 3.47
C GLN A 232 -10.11 -13.99 2.08
N THR A 233 -9.82 -13.06 1.17
CA THR A 233 -9.56 -13.36 -0.24
C THR A 233 -8.31 -12.65 -0.75
N LEU A 234 -7.67 -13.29 -1.72
CA LEU A 234 -6.59 -12.72 -2.53
C LEU A 234 -6.97 -12.82 -4.01
N SER A 235 -6.29 -12.04 -4.84
CA SER A 235 -6.39 -12.10 -6.29
C SER A 235 -5.10 -12.64 -6.92
N ASN A 236 -5.23 -13.27 -8.10
CA ASN A 236 -4.08 -13.66 -8.93
C ASN A 236 -3.23 -12.45 -9.35
N ASP A 237 -3.77 -11.24 -9.25
CA ASP A 237 -3.08 -9.98 -9.55
C ASP A 237 -1.85 -9.70 -8.68
N LEU A 238 -1.65 -10.42 -7.57
CA LEU A 238 -0.40 -10.38 -6.81
C LEU A 238 0.83 -10.67 -7.68
N VAL A 239 0.64 -11.47 -8.75
CA VAL A 239 1.68 -11.79 -9.74
C VAL A 239 2.24 -10.56 -10.47
N LYS A 240 1.54 -9.43 -10.44
CA LYS A 240 1.98 -8.15 -11.04
C LYS A 240 3.15 -7.53 -10.28
N LEU A 241 3.36 -7.89 -9.01
CA LEU A 241 4.45 -7.39 -8.17
C LEU A 241 5.78 -8.09 -8.50
N LYS A 242 6.25 -7.94 -9.73
CA LYS A 242 7.40 -8.69 -10.27
C LYS A 242 8.71 -8.47 -9.51
N ASN A 243 8.85 -7.36 -8.80
CA ASN A 243 10.03 -7.01 -8.00
C ASN A 243 9.95 -7.49 -6.55
N LEU A 244 8.90 -8.22 -6.16
CA LEU A 244 8.65 -8.59 -4.78
C LEU A 244 9.67 -9.64 -4.30
N GLU A 245 10.41 -9.30 -3.25
CA GLU A 245 11.42 -10.14 -2.59
C GLU A 245 10.91 -10.75 -1.28
N TYR A 246 10.00 -10.05 -0.59
CA TYR A 246 9.43 -10.44 0.69
C TYR A 246 7.91 -10.31 0.67
N LEU A 247 7.22 -11.43 0.94
CA LEU A 247 5.77 -11.48 1.10
C LEU A 247 5.40 -12.11 2.44
N ASP A 248 4.67 -11.38 3.27
CA ASP A 248 4.09 -11.91 4.50
C ASP A 248 2.60 -11.58 4.56
N LEU A 249 1.78 -12.61 4.49
CA LEU A 249 0.32 -12.53 4.60
C LEU A 249 -0.17 -13.36 5.79
N SER A 250 0.72 -13.63 6.75
CA SER A 250 0.41 -14.48 7.89
C SER A 250 -0.61 -13.83 8.83
N ASP A 251 -1.32 -14.66 9.59
CA ASP A 251 -2.33 -14.21 10.56
C ASP A 251 -3.45 -13.41 9.90
N ASN A 252 -4.08 -14.01 8.89
CA ASN A 252 -5.30 -13.48 8.27
C ASN A 252 -6.37 -14.59 8.20
N GLU A 253 -7.43 -14.39 7.43
CA GLU A 253 -8.50 -15.39 7.23
C GLU A 253 -8.53 -15.92 5.79
N ILE A 254 -7.38 -15.92 5.12
CA ILE A 254 -7.32 -16.13 3.66
C ILE A 254 -7.66 -17.57 3.31
N GLU A 255 -8.60 -17.73 2.38
CA GLU A 255 -8.83 -18.97 1.65
C GLU A 255 -8.54 -18.76 0.17
N PHE A 256 -7.48 -19.39 -0.34
CA PHE A 256 -6.97 -19.12 -1.68
C PHE A 256 -6.28 -20.33 -2.31
N GLU A 257 -6.49 -20.54 -3.61
CA GLU A 257 -5.75 -21.53 -4.37
C GLU A 257 -4.53 -20.87 -5.01
N ILE A 258 -3.32 -21.33 -4.67
CA ILE A 258 -2.08 -20.76 -5.20
C ILE A 258 -1.98 -21.09 -6.70
N PRO A 259 -2.06 -20.09 -7.60
CA PRO A 259 -1.98 -20.34 -9.04
C PRO A 259 -0.53 -20.61 -9.46
N GLU A 260 -0.35 -21.32 -10.57
CA GLU A 260 0.97 -21.61 -11.13
C GLU A 260 1.75 -20.34 -11.49
N SER A 261 1.04 -19.27 -11.86
CA SER A 261 1.60 -17.96 -12.20
C SER A 261 2.35 -17.28 -11.04
N PHE A 262 2.09 -17.63 -9.77
CA PHE A 262 2.88 -17.09 -8.66
C PHE A 262 4.36 -17.50 -8.73
N ASN A 263 4.70 -18.58 -9.47
CA ASN A 263 6.08 -18.93 -9.76
C ASN A 263 6.81 -17.92 -10.66
N GLU A 264 6.10 -16.96 -11.25
CA GLU A 264 6.69 -15.85 -12.02
C GLU A 264 7.26 -14.74 -11.14
N LEU A 265 7.05 -14.77 -9.81
CA LEU A 265 7.66 -13.85 -8.84
C LEU A 265 9.13 -14.23 -8.60
N LYS A 266 9.96 -14.11 -9.63
CA LYS A 266 11.33 -14.65 -9.67
C LYS A 266 12.28 -14.07 -8.63
N GLU A 267 11.99 -12.87 -8.13
CA GLU A 267 12.78 -12.18 -7.11
C GLU A 267 12.40 -12.59 -5.68
N LEU A 268 11.34 -13.38 -5.49
CA LEU A 268 10.81 -13.73 -4.18
C LEU A 268 11.79 -14.65 -3.41
N LYS A 269 12.22 -14.19 -2.24
CA LYS A 269 13.14 -14.89 -1.32
C LYS A 269 12.45 -15.37 -0.06
N TYR A 270 11.44 -14.63 0.41
CA TYR A 270 10.70 -14.93 1.62
C TYR A 270 9.21 -14.98 1.35
N ILE A 271 8.55 -16.03 1.82
CA ILE A 271 7.09 -16.11 1.86
C ILE A 271 6.60 -16.67 3.20
N ASP A 272 5.66 -15.99 3.84
CA ASP A 272 4.92 -16.52 4.99
C ASP A 272 3.40 -16.41 4.77
N LEU A 273 2.75 -17.57 4.74
CA LEU A 273 1.31 -17.72 4.56
C LEU A 273 0.64 -18.39 5.76
N ARG A 274 1.36 -18.59 6.87
CA ARG A 274 0.83 -19.29 8.06
C ARG A 274 -0.35 -18.55 8.69
N ARG A 275 -1.10 -19.25 9.53
CA ARG A 275 -2.24 -18.72 10.28
C ARG A 275 -3.27 -18.03 9.40
N ASN A 276 -3.60 -18.67 8.27
CA ASN A 276 -4.71 -18.36 7.39
C ASN A 276 -5.75 -19.46 7.42
N LYS A 277 -6.89 -19.23 6.76
CA LYS A 277 -8.00 -20.20 6.74
C LYS A 277 -7.64 -21.48 5.99
N ASN A 278 -7.23 -21.37 4.72
CA ASN A 278 -6.75 -22.53 3.93
C ASN A 278 -6.11 -22.09 2.61
N PHE A 279 -4.81 -22.34 2.44
CA PHE A 279 -4.20 -22.31 1.10
C PHE A 279 -4.31 -23.67 0.41
N LYS A 280 -4.66 -23.66 -0.88
CA LYS A 280 -4.91 -24.87 -1.67
C LYS A 280 -3.96 -24.97 -2.86
N GLY A 281 -3.79 -26.19 -3.37
CA GLY A 281 -3.07 -26.46 -4.61
C GLY A 281 -1.61 -26.86 -4.36
N LYS A 282 -0.70 -26.20 -5.07
CA LYS A 282 0.72 -26.57 -5.11
C LYS A 282 1.57 -25.55 -4.38
N THR A 283 2.55 -26.01 -3.61
CA THR A 283 3.59 -25.12 -3.08
C THR A 283 4.35 -24.44 -4.23
N LEU A 284 4.86 -23.23 -4.00
CA LEU A 284 5.70 -22.53 -4.98
C LEU A 284 6.98 -23.33 -5.28
N THR A 285 7.56 -23.10 -6.44
CA THR A 285 8.75 -23.78 -6.98
C THR A 285 9.88 -22.82 -7.37
N ILE A 286 9.76 -21.56 -6.96
CA ILE A 286 10.69 -20.46 -7.27
C ILE A 286 12.07 -20.79 -6.70
N SER A 287 13.09 -20.90 -7.55
CA SER A 287 14.43 -21.36 -7.15
C SER A 287 15.12 -20.45 -6.12
N ASN A 288 14.78 -19.16 -6.10
CA ASN A 288 15.37 -18.15 -5.22
C ASN A 288 14.71 -18.08 -3.84
N LEU A 289 13.63 -18.83 -3.59
CA LEU A 289 13.01 -18.87 -2.26
C LEU A 289 13.98 -19.46 -1.23
N GLU A 290 14.32 -18.65 -0.24
CA GLU A 290 15.20 -18.99 0.88
C GLU A 290 14.40 -19.49 2.08
N LYS A 291 13.21 -18.91 2.31
CA LYS A 291 12.32 -19.26 3.42
C LYS A 291 10.87 -19.30 2.93
N CYS A 292 10.19 -20.42 3.20
CA CYS A 292 8.79 -20.58 2.85
C CYS A 292 8.02 -21.22 4.02
N TYR A 293 7.06 -20.47 4.55
CA TYR A 293 6.28 -20.84 5.72
C TYR A 293 4.82 -21.05 5.34
N TYR A 294 4.31 -22.24 5.66
CA TYR A 294 2.94 -22.69 5.41
C TYR A 294 2.47 -23.50 6.62
N ASP A 295 1.16 -23.49 6.92
CA ASP A 295 0.63 -24.37 7.96
C ASP A 295 0.38 -25.79 7.42
N ASN A 296 0.68 -26.80 8.23
CA ASN A 296 0.48 -28.21 7.88
C ASN A 296 -0.99 -28.60 7.68
N ASN A 297 -1.96 -27.79 8.12
CA ASN A 297 -3.38 -28.03 7.92
C ASN A 297 -3.91 -27.58 6.54
N TYR A 298 -3.07 -26.93 5.73
CA TYR A 298 -3.46 -26.48 4.39
C TYR A 298 -3.62 -27.64 3.41
N SER A 299 -4.52 -27.44 2.45
CA SER A 299 -4.78 -28.39 1.36
C SER A 299 -3.73 -28.26 0.24
N LEU A 300 -2.46 -28.33 0.62
CA LEU A 300 -1.30 -28.20 -0.27
C LEU A 300 -0.60 -29.54 -0.49
N CYS A 301 -0.02 -29.69 -1.68
CA CYS A 301 0.99 -30.70 -1.97
C CYS A 301 2.32 -30.04 -2.34
N ARG A 302 3.43 -30.74 -2.07
CA ARG A 302 4.79 -30.30 -2.45
C ARG A 302 5.00 -30.52 -3.93
N ALA A 303 5.03 -29.43 -4.70
CA ALA A 303 5.30 -29.48 -6.13
C ALA A 303 6.74 -29.88 -6.44
N LYS A 304 7.68 -29.49 -5.58
CA LYS A 304 9.11 -29.79 -5.71
C LYS A 304 9.74 -29.81 -4.33
N LYS A 305 10.76 -30.64 -4.12
CA LYS A 305 11.60 -30.56 -2.92
C LYS A 305 12.40 -29.26 -2.96
N MET A 306 12.23 -28.41 -1.96
CA MET A 306 12.91 -27.11 -1.85
C MET A 306 13.60 -26.96 -0.51
N LYS A 307 14.69 -26.18 -0.49
CA LYS A 307 15.44 -25.87 0.73
C LYS A 307 14.70 -24.88 1.65
N CYS A 308 13.75 -24.14 1.11
CA CYS A 308 13.03 -23.10 1.85
C CYS A 308 12.08 -23.64 2.93
N PHE A 309 11.65 -24.90 2.82
CA PHE A 309 10.67 -25.48 3.73
C PHE A 309 11.24 -25.63 5.14
N GLU A 310 10.40 -25.34 6.14
CA GLU A 310 10.71 -25.73 7.51
C GLU A 310 10.87 -27.24 7.65
N LYS A 311 11.68 -27.67 8.63
CA LYS A 311 11.99 -29.09 8.87
C LYS A 311 10.75 -29.95 9.16
N ASN A 312 9.66 -29.34 9.62
CA ASN A 312 8.47 -30.03 10.14
C ASN A 312 7.27 -30.00 9.18
N ILE A 313 7.46 -29.64 7.90
CA ILE A 313 6.37 -29.65 6.91
C ILE A 313 5.96 -31.08 6.55
N THR A 314 4.66 -31.37 6.60
CA THR A 314 4.09 -32.71 6.41
C THR A 314 3.39 -32.93 5.06
N PHE A 315 3.31 -31.91 4.19
CA PHE A 315 2.66 -32.02 2.89
C PHE A 315 3.18 -33.22 2.07
N GLU A 316 2.29 -33.98 1.44
CA GLU A 316 2.68 -35.04 0.51
C GLU A 316 3.26 -34.45 -0.79
N SER A 317 4.05 -35.23 -1.53
CA SER A 317 4.47 -34.79 -2.88
C SER A 317 3.26 -34.76 -3.80
N CYS A 318 3.16 -33.76 -4.68
CA CYS A 318 2.08 -33.73 -5.67
C CYS A 318 2.18 -34.97 -6.58
N THR A 319 1.06 -35.63 -6.86
CA THR A 319 1.03 -36.83 -7.71
C THR A 319 1.02 -36.45 -9.20
N ASP A 320 1.63 -37.29 -10.05
CA ASP A 320 1.68 -37.08 -11.50
C ASP A 320 0.29 -37.15 -12.17
N GLU A 321 -0.73 -37.68 -11.47
CA GLU A 321 -2.12 -37.73 -11.96
C GLU A 321 -2.76 -36.34 -12.02
N ASP A 322 -2.36 -35.40 -11.16
CA ASP A 322 -2.84 -34.01 -11.20
C ASP A 322 -2.26 -33.21 -12.38
N ASN A 323 -1.30 -33.76 -13.13
CA ASN A 323 -0.64 -33.13 -14.28
C ASN A 323 -1.00 -33.78 -15.64
N LYS A 324 -1.71 -34.92 -15.66
CA LYS A 324 -2.12 -35.51 -16.93
C LYS A 324 -3.19 -34.63 -17.58
N ILE A 325 -2.93 -34.18 -18.81
CA ILE A 325 -3.97 -33.69 -19.71
C ILE A 325 -4.86 -34.90 -20.00
N ASN A 326 -6.05 -34.93 -19.41
CA ASN A 326 -6.92 -36.08 -19.54
C ASN A 326 -7.65 -36.02 -20.89
N PRO A 327 -7.48 -36.99 -21.81
CA PRO A 327 -8.20 -37.02 -23.09
C PRO A 327 -9.71 -37.25 -22.93
N HIS A 328 -10.20 -37.57 -21.72
CA HIS A 328 -11.60 -37.87 -21.43
C HIS A 328 -12.44 -36.68 -20.93
N ASN A 329 -12.00 -35.43 -21.13
CA ASN A 329 -12.73 -34.21 -20.70
C ASN A 329 -13.03 -34.13 -19.19
N GLU A 330 -12.36 -34.91 -18.35
CA GLU A 330 -12.48 -34.86 -16.89
C GLU A 330 -11.31 -34.12 -16.27
N CYS A 331 -11.57 -33.39 -15.19
CA CYS A 331 -10.58 -32.61 -14.46
C CYS A 331 -10.91 -32.55 -12.96
N GLY A 332 -9.94 -32.12 -12.16
CA GLY A 332 -10.08 -32.06 -10.71
C GLY A 332 -9.11 -32.99 -9.99
N LYS A 333 -9.19 -32.97 -8.66
CA LYS A 333 -8.31 -33.75 -7.77
C LYS A 333 -8.33 -35.24 -8.14
N GLY A 334 -7.18 -35.80 -8.49
CA GLY A 334 -7.05 -37.21 -8.92
C GLY A 334 -7.60 -37.52 -10.32
N LYS A 335 -7.99 -36.51 -11.10
CA LYS A 335 -8.51 -36.65 -12.47
C LYS A 335 -7.67 -35.94 -13.55
N GLY A 336 -6.83 -34.98 -13.15
CA GLY A 336 -5.90 -34.26 -14.03
C GLY A 336 -6.37 -32.86 -14.45
N LYS A 337 -5.64 -32.24 -15.36
CA LYS A 337 -5.90 -30.88 -15.87
C LYS A 337 -6.64 -30.93 -17.22
N CYS A 338 -7.38 -29.86 -17.48
CA CYS A 338 -7.88 -29.57 -18.82
C CYS A 338 -6.75 -29.16 -19.75
N ALA A 339 -6.96 -29.43 -21.05
CA ALA A 339 -6.07 -28.94 -22.10
C ALA A 339 -5.98 -27.40 -22.09
N GLU A 340 -4.89 -26.86 -22.64
CA GLU A 340 -4.61 -25.43 -22.65
C GLU A 340 -5.80 -24.62 -23.21
N GLY A 341 -6.20 -23.57 -22.49
CA GLY A 341 -7.35 -22.72 -22.83
C GLY A 341 -8.72 -23.24 -22.40
N LEU A 342 -8.83 -24.45 -21.86
CA LEU A 342 -10.07 -25.01 -21.30
C LEU A 342 -10.15 -24.83 -19.79
N CYS A 343 -11.38 -24.72 -19.30
CA CYS A 343 -11.73 -24.45 -17.91
C CYS A 343 -12.22 -25.72 -17.23
N CYS A 344 -11.94 -25.87 -15.93
CA CYS A 344 -12.44 -27.01 -15.16
C CYS A 344 -13.68 -26.63 -14.36
N SER A 345 -14.85 -27.19 -14.69
CA SER A 345 -16.10 -26.90 -13.97
C SER A 345 -16.09 -27.47 -12.54
N LYS A 346 -17.00 -27.02 -11.67
CA LYS A 346 -17.18 -27.59 -10.33
C LYS A 346 -17.52 -29.09 -10.30
N TYR A 347 -17.99 -29.62 -11.43
CA TYR A 347 -18.37 -31.02 -11.57
C TYR A 347 -17.21 -31.90 -12.07
N GLY A 348 -16.03 -31.30 -12.28
CA GLY A 348 -14.84 -32.02 -12.68
C GLY A 348 -14.82 -32.37 -14.17
N TYR A 349 -15.34 -31.47 -15.01
CA TYR A 349 -15.28 -31.60 -16.47
C TYR A 349 -14.66 -30.37 -17.12
N CYS A 350 -13.95 -30.60 -18.22
CA CYS A 350 -13.31 -29.59 -19.04
C CYS A 350 -14.26 -29.00 -20.05
N GLY A 351 -14.20 -27.67 -20.20
CA GLY A 351 -14.99 -26.98 -21.22
C GLY A 351 -14.65 -25.51 -21.29
N SER A 352 -15.13 -24.83 -22.33
CA SER A 352 -14.90 -23.40 -22.57
C SER A 352 -16.13 -22.53 -22.28
N SER A 353 -17.24 -23.14 -21.86
CA SER A 353 -18.48 -22.41 -21.57
C SER A 353 -18.43 -21.70 -20.21
N GLU A 354 -19.32 -20.74 -20.01
CA GLU A 354 -19.44 -19.99 -18.75
C GLU A 354 -19.62 -20.90 -17.53
N ASN A 355 -20.39 -21.98 -17.65
CA ASN A 355 -20.56 -22.95 -16.55
C ASN A 355 -19.27 -23.70 -16.17
N HIS A 356 -18.28 -23.70 -17.05
CA HIS A 356 -16.96 -24.30 -16.81
C HIS A 356 -15.96 -23.25 -16.34
N CYS A 357 -15.99 -22.07 -16.95
CA CYS A 357 -14.98 -21.03 -16.76
C CYS A 357 -15.28 -20.07 -15.63
N LEU A 358 -16.55 -19.84 -15.26
CA LEU A 358 -16.86 -18.83 -14.26
C LEU A 358 -16.53 -19.31 -12.86
N ILE A 359 -15.79 -18.47 -12.12
CA ILE A 359 -15.53 -18.68 -10.70
C ILE A 359 -16.85 -18.78 -9.92
N SER A 360 -17.86 -17.97 -10.27
CA SER A 360 -19.21 -18.01 -9.67
C SER A 360 -19.97 -19.32 -9.93
N LYS A 361 -19.56 -20.12 -10.92
CA LYS A 361 -20.10 -21.46 -11.20
C LYS A 361 -19.22 -22.58 -10.65
N GLY A 362 -18.20 -22.22 -9.86
CA GLY A 362 -17.28 -23.12 -9.17
C GLY A 362 -16.17 -23.67 -10.08
N CYS A 363 -15.69 -22.87 -11.03
CA CYS A 363 -14.50 -23.21 -11.80
C CYS A 363 -13.30 -23.53 -10.88
N GLN A 364 -12.61 -24.64 -11.15
CA GLN A 364 -11.48 -25.13 -10.37
C GLN A 364 -10.17 -24.68 -11.02
N SER A 365 -9.60 -23.57 -10.54
CA SER A 365 -8.42 -22.93 -11.14
C SER A 365 -7.15 -23.79 -11.12
N GLY A 366 -7.03 -24.75 -10.21
CA GLY A 366 -5.92 -25.71 -10.20
C GLY A 366 -5.93 -26.71 -11.36
N TYR A 367 -7.07 -26.86 -12.04
CA TYR A 367 -7.28 -27.89 -13.07
C TYR A 367 -7.75 -27.33 -14.42
N GLY A 368 -7.91 -26.01 -14.57
CA GLY A 368 -8.25 -25.35 -15.83
C GLY A 368 -8.26 -23.82 -15.72
N PHE A 369 -8.41 -23.13 -16.84
CA PHE A 369 -8.49 -21.66 -16.88
C PHE A 369 -9.81 -21.16 -16.26
N CYS A 370 -9.80 -20.16 -15.36
CA CYS A 370 -11.03 -19.59 -14.79
C CYS A 370 -11.16 -18.10 -15.13
N LYS A 371 -12.36 -17.70 -15.55
CA LYS A 371 -12.75 -16.32 -15.89
C LYS A 371 -13.51 -15.67 -14.73
N SER A 372 -13.10 -14.45 -14.39
CA SER A 372 -13.96 -13.50 -13.69
C SER A 372 -14.78 -12.72 -14.73
N ASN A 373 -15.98 -12.26 -14.35
CA ASN A 373 -16.91 -11.36 -15.08
C ASN A 373 -18.13 -12.04 -15.72
N THR A 374 -19.27 -12.05 -15.02
CA THR A 374 -20.60 -12.10 -15.65
C THR A 374 -21.13 -10.67 -15.78
N ILE A 375 -21.77 -10.30 -16.90
CA ILE A 375 -22.57 -9.07 -16.98
C ILE A 375 -23.98 -9.40 -16.51
N SER A 376 -24.51 -8.65 -15.56
CA SER A 376 -25.84 -8.81 -14.99
C SER A 376 -26.94 -8.59 -16.02
N THR A 377 -27.85 -9.56 -16.16
CA THR A 377 -29.00 -9.50 -17.07
C THR A 377 -30.34 -9.32 -16.34
N ASN A 378 -30.37 -9.43 -15.01
CA ASN A 378 -31.58 -9.36 -14.18
C ASN A 378 -31.61 -8.13 -13.26
N GLY A 379 -30.68 -7.18 -13.45
CA GLY A 379 -30.58 -5.96 -12.65
C GLY A 379 -29.92 -6.13 -11.27
N ARG A 380 -29.39 -7.33 -10.95
CA ARG A 380 -28.63 -7.61 -9.72
C ARG A 380 -27.13 -7.62 -9.97
N CYS A 381 -26.30 -7.21 -9.04
CA CYS A 381 -24.84 -7.20 -9.20
C CYS A 381 -24.15 -7.63 -7.92
N GLY A 382 -22.84 -7.90 -7.99
CA GLY A 382 -22.06 -8.43 -6.88
C GLY A 382 -21.52 -9.83 -7.20
N ARG A 383 -20.82 -10.43 -6.24
CA ARG A 383 -20.11 -11.71 -6.38
C ARG A 383 -20.91 -12.82 -7.09
N ASP A 384 -22.21 -12.94 -6.80
CA ASP A 384 -23.07 -13.98 -7.35
C ASP A 384 -23.79 -13.60 -8.66
N TYR A 385 -23.83 -12.30 -9.00
CA TYR A 385 -24.65 -11.75 -10.09
C TYR A 385 -23.84 -11.03 -11.18
N GLY A 386 -22.57 -10.71 -10.92
CA GLY A 386 -21.69 -10.07 -11.88
C GLY A 386 -21.78 -8.54 -11.92
N ILE A 387 -21.20 -7.97 -12.98
CA ILE A 387 -21.02 -6.54 -13.24
C ILE A 387 -22.28 -5.95 -13.88
N CYS A 388 -22.64 -4.73 -13.52
CA CYS A 388 -23.77 -4.04 -14.13
C CYS A 388 -23.55 -3.70 -15.61
N PRO A 389 -24.55 -3.93 -16.49
CA PRO A 389 -24.44 -3.68 -17.93
C PRO A 389 -24.39 -2.18 -18.23
N ASN A 390 -23.89 -1.78 -19.40
CA ASN A 390 -23.90 -0.38 -19.88
C ASN A 390 -23.22 0.65 -18.96
N GLY A 391 -22.20 0.25 -18.19
CA GLY A 391 -21.47 1.16 -17.29
C GLY A 391 -22.31 1.69 -16.11
N LYS A 392 -23.37 0.95 -15.74
CA LYS A 392 -24.17 1.26 -14.55
C LYS A 392 -23.40 0.91 -13.27
N CYS A 393 -23.85 1.47 -12.15
CA CYS A 393 -23.21 1.30 -10.85
C CYS A 393 -23.81 0.12 -10.09
N CYS A 394 -23.01 -0.56 -9.28
CA CYS A 394 -23.48 -1.62 -8.42
C CYS A 394 -23.63 -1.13 -6.98
N SER A 395 -24.86 -1.06 -6.47
CA SER A 395 -25.11 -0.64 -5.07
C SER A 395 -24.61 -1.67 -4.06
N LYS A 396 -24.43 -1.27 -2.79
CA LYS A 396 -24.09 -2.19 -1.69
C LYS A 396 -25.08 -3.34 -1.48
N TYR A 397 -26.32 -3.16 -1.95
CA TYR A 397 -27.38 -4.17 -1.86
C TYR A 397 -27.43 -5.12 -3.07
N GLY A 398 -26.47 -5.01 -3.98
CA GLY A 398 -26.35 -5.90 -5.15
C GLY A 398 -27.40 -5.64 -6.22
N TYR A 399 -27.71 -4.36 -6.48
CA TYR A 399 -28.58 -3.92 -7.57
C TYR A 399 -27.87 -2.93 -8.48
N CYS A 400 -28.18 -3.00 -9.78
CA CYS A 400 -27.67 -2.10 -10.80
C CYS A 400 -28.51 -0.82 -10.94
N GLY A 401 -27.85 0.33 -10.97
CA GLY A 401 -28.53 1.61 -11.15
C GLY A 401 -27.58 2.76 -11.43
N ASN A 402 -28.16 3.93 -11.71
CA ASN A 402 -27.42 5.11 -12.18
C ASN A 402 -27.57 6.32 -11.25
N SER A 403 -28.34 6.19 -10.17
CA SER A 403 -28.50 7.27 -9.20
C SER A 403 -27.42 7.23 -8.13
N GLU A 404 -27.29 8.32 -7.37
CA GLU A 404 -26.34 8.46 -6.28
C GLU A 404 -26.39 7.32 -5.24
N LYS A 405 -27.58 6.75 -5.01
CA LYS A 405 -27.78 5.57 -4.15
C LYS A 405 -27.02 4.33 -4.62
N TYR A 406 -26.76 4.22 -5.93
CA TYR A 406 -26.08 3.09 -6.54
C TYR A 406 -24.62 3.39 -6.84
N CYS A 407 -24.33 4.64 -7.19
CA CYS A 407 -23.03 5.06 -7.72
C CYS A 407 -22.10 5.65 -6.68
N SER A 408 -22.61 6.18 -5.57
CA SER A 408 -21.76 6.78 -4.55
C SER A 408 -20.98 5.71 -3.79
N THR A 409 -19.67 5.88 -3.69
CA THR A 409 -18.82 5.07 -2.80
C THR A 409 -19.27 5.19 -1.34
N ASP A 410 -19.80 6.35 -0.93
CA ASP A 410 -20.33 6.59 0.42
C ASP A 410 -21.60 5.75 0.70
N ASN A 411 -22.33 5.40 -0.37
CA ASN A 411 -23.47 4.49 -0.31
C ASN A 411 -23.09 3.02 -0.55
N GLY A 412 -21.79 2.70 -0.55
CA GLY A 412 -21.22 1.36 -0.70
C GLY A 412 -21.33 0.82 -2.13
N CYS A 413 -21.13 1.65 -3.14
CA CYS A 413 -21.01 1.17 -4.51
C CYS A 413 -19.85 0.16 -4.65
N GLN A 414 -20.12 -1.00 -5.25
CA GLN A 414 -19.17 -2.10 -5.41
C GLN A 414 -18.37 -1.94 -6.71
N LEU A 415 -17.11 -1.52 -6.59
CA LEU A 415 -16.20 -1.19 -7.70
C LEU A 415 -15.94 -2.36 -8.65
N ASP A 416 -15.91 -3.58 -8.13
CA ASP A 416 -15.68 -4.79 -8.93
C ASP A 416 -16.88 -5.16 -9.81
N TYR A 417 -18.05 -4.57 -9.53
CA TYR A 417 -19.32 -4.96 -10.14
C TYR A 417 -20.07 -3.78 -10.77
N GLY A 418 -19.51 -2.57 -10.79
CA GLY A 418 -20.09 -1.41 -11.47
C GLY A 418 -19.22 -0.16 -11.38
N ILE A 419 -19.59 0.89 -12.13
CA ILE A 419 -18.81 2.13 -12.17
C ILE A 419 -19.14 3.02 -10.96
N CYS A 420 -18.28 3.04 -9.94
CA CYS A 420 -18.50 3.84 -8.75
C CYS A 420 -17.89 5.25 -8.84
N SER A 421 -18.52 6.21 -8.16
CA SER A 421 -18.10 7.62 -8.07
C SER A 421 -17.63 7.94 -6.65
N PRO A 422 -16.44 8.55 -6.48
CA PRO A 422 -16.02 9.10 -5.19
C PRO A 422 -16.84 10.34 -4.83
N SER A 423 -17.49 10.29 -3.66
CA SER A 423 -18.12 11.38 -2.88
C SER A 423 -19.26 12.22 -3.52
N ASN A 424 -20.11 12.76 -2.62
CA ASN A 424 -21.30 13.61 -2.83
C ASN A 424 -21.05 14.95 -3.58
N ILE A 425 -20.60 14.88 -4.84
CA ILE A 425 -20.58 16.04 -5.74
C ILE A 425 -21.81 15.94 -6.66
N PRO A 426 -22.76 16.89 -6.58
CA PRO A 426 -23.99 16.85 -7.38
C PRO A 426 -23.67 16.85 -8.88
N ILE A 427 -24.47 16.13 -9.67
CA ILE A 427 -24.31 16.12 -11.13
C ILE A 427 -24.84 17.43 -11.68
N SER A 428 -23.97 18.17 -12.35
CA SER A 428 -24.30 19.40 -13.06
C SER A 428 -25.32 19.13 -14.17
N THR A 429 -26.39 19.91 -14.17
CA THR A 429 -27.41 19.91 -15.22
C THR A 429 -27.28 21.10 -16.18
N ASN A 430 -26.41 22.07 -15.89
CA ASN A 430 -26.27 23.31 -16.66
C ASN A 430 -25.07 23.30 -17.63
N GLY A 431 -24.37 22.17 -17.75
CA GLY A 431 -23.21 22.00 -18.64
C GLY A 431 -21.89 22.54 -18.08
N LYS A 432 -21.89 23.15 -16.89
CA LYS A 432 -20.68 23.59 -16.17
C LYS A 432 -20.23 22.55 -15.16
N CYS A 433 -19.03 22.69 -14.62
CA CYS A 433 -18.52 21.81 -13.59
C CYS A 433 -17.46 22.51 -12.74
N GLY A 434 -17.27 22.03 -11.52
CA GLY A 434 -16.35 22.62 -10.56
C GLY A 434 -16.95 22.73 -9.17
N VAL A 435 -16.28 23.46 -8.29
CA VAL A 435 -16.68 23.63 -6.88
C VAL A 435 -18.13 24.10 -6.72
N SER A 436 -18.60 24.99 -7.61
CA SER A 436 -19.93 25.60 -7.54
C SER A 436 -21.01 24.84 -8.33
N ASP A 437 -20.64 24.20 -9.44
CA ASP A 437 -21.58 23.59 -10.39
C ASP A 437 -21.65 22.06 -10.28
N GLY A 438 -20.78 21.46 -9.47
CA GLY A 438 -20.72 20.01 -9.30
C GLY A 438 -19.98 19.29 -10.43
N LYS A 439 -20.24 18.00 -10.61
CA LYS A 439 -19.53 17.15 -11.57
C LYS A 439 -20.30 17.00 -12.87
N CYS A 440 -19.59 16.75 -13.96
CA CYS A 440 -20.21 16.51 -15.25
C CYS A 440 -21.07 15.23 -15.26
N PRO A 441 -22.12 15.19 -16.11
CA PRO A 441 -22.88 13.97 -16.38
C PRO A 441 -21.98 12.80 -16.80
N PHE A 442 -22.43 11.59 -16.49
CA PHE A 442 -21.72 10.34 -16.81
C PHE A 442 -21.31 10.31 -18.28
N ASP A 443 -20.03 10.01 -18.56
CA ASP A 443 -19.33 10.06 -19.87
C ASP A 443 -18.65 11.38 -20.27
N LYS A 444 -18.81 12.45 -19.47
CA LYS A 444 -18.20 13.76 -19.73
C LYS A 444 -17.05 14.10 -18.79
N CYS A 445 -16.15 14.92 -19.31
CA CYS A 445 -14.97 15.42 -18.65
C CYS A 445 -15.17 16.88 -18.24
N CYS A 446 -14.57 17.28 -17.13
CA CYS A 446 -14.61 18.67 -16.68
C CYS A 446 -13.33 19.38 -17.12
N SER A 447 -13.43 20.32 -18.06
CA SER A 447 -12.27 21.08 -18.52
C SER A 447 -11.71 22.01 -17.44
N LYS A 448 -10.48 22.52 -17.61
CA LYS A 448 -9.90 23.54 -16.73
C LYS A 448 -10.73 24.82 -16.60
N TYR A 449 -11.65 25.06 -17.53
CA TYR A 449 -12.54 26.23 -17.55
C TYR A 449 -13.91 25.94 -16.93
N GLY A 450 -14.08 24.79 -16.26
CA GLY A 450 -15.33 24.42 -15.61
C GLY A 450 -16.47 24.14 -16.59
N GLN A 451 -16.14 23.58 -17.76
CA GLN A 451 -17.12 23.18 -18.78
C GLN A 451 -17.12 21.67 -18.96
N CYS A 452 -18.30 21.08 -19.10
CA CYS A 452 -18.47 19.67 -19.39
C CYS A 452 -18.38 19.36 -20.88
N GLY A 453 -17.53 18.41 -21.25
CA GLY A 453 -17.40 17.98 -22.64
C GLY A 453 -16.63 16.68 -22.80
N THR A 454 -16.53 16.18 -24.03
CA THR A 454 -15.93 14.87 -24.34
C THR A 454 -14.70 14.95 -25.25
N SER A 455 -14.35 16.16 -25.70
CA SER A 455 -13.18 16.39 -26.55
C SER A 455 -11.90 16.39 -25.75
N ASP A 456 -10.76 16.24 -26.43
CA ASP A 456 -9.45 16.24 -25.79
C ASP A 456 -9.16 17.52 -24.99
N LYS A 457 -9.72 18.67 -25.39
CA LYS A 457 -9.63 19.93 -24.62
C LYS A 457 -10.32 19.85 -23.25
N HIS A 458 -11.28 18.94 -23.08
CA HIS A 458 -12.02 18.74 -21.85
C HIS A 458 -11.47 17.56 -21.05
N CYS A 459 -11.05 16.50 -21.72
CA CYS A 459 -10.72 15.22 -21.11
C CYS A 459 -9.26 15.02 -20.81
N LEU A 460 -8.35 15.67 -21.54
CA LEU A 460 -6.93 15.42 -21.33
C LEU A 460 -6.42 16.07 -20.05
N ILE A 461 -5.71 15.29 -19.24
CA ILE A 461 -5.06 15.76 -18.01
C ILE A 461 -4.05 16.87 -18.32
N ASP A 462 -3.27 16.75 -19.39
CA ASP A 462 -2.30 17.77 -19.83
C ASP A 462 -2.96 19.08 -20.32
N LYS A 463 -4.27 19.05 -20.61
CA LYS A 463 -5.09 20.23 -20.93
C LYS A 463 -5.86 20.77 -19.72
N GLY A 464 -5.60 20.22 -18.53
CA GLY A 464 -6.13 20.68 -17.25
C GLY A 464 -7.51 20.14 -16.91
N CYS A 465 -7.85 18.93 -17.37
CA CYS A 465 -9.08 18.27 -16.95
C CYS A 465 -9.13 18.12 -15.41
N GLN A 466 -10.26 18.50 -14.81
CA GLN A 466 -10.50 18.45 -13.37
C GLN A 466 -11.03 17.08 -12.96
N THR A 467 -10.14 16.20 -12.48
CA THR A 467 -10.45 14.80 -12.11
C THR A 467 -11.51 14.68 -11.02
N LYS A 468 -11.62 15.68 -10.13
CA LYS A 468 -12.67 15.76 -9.10
C LYS A 468 -14.08 15.96 -9.68
N TYR A 469 -14.19 16.53 -10.89
CA TYR A 469 -15.47 16.98 -11.45
C TYR A 469 -15.79 16.34 -12.82
N GLY A 470 -14.97 15.43 -13.35
CA GLY A 470 -15.26 14.69 -14.60
C GLY A 470 -14.23 13.60 -14.95
N LEU A 471 -14.52 12.83 -15.99
CA LEU A 471 -13.74 11.64 -16.40
C LEU A 471 -12.47 12.00 -17.20
N CYS A 472 -11.39 12.36 -16.52
CA CYS A 472 -10.14 12.72 -17.19
C CYS A 472 -9.33 11.52 -17.69
N THR A 473 -8.56 11.70 -18.76
CA THR A 473 -7.72 10.66 -19.38
C THR A 473 -6.40 11.26 -19.88
N THR A 474 -5.40 10.41 -20.12
CA THR A 474 -4.18 10.77 -20.85
C THR A 474 -4.26 10.40 -22.34
N LEU A 475 -5.32 9.71 -22.76
CA LEU A 475 -5.47 9.17 -24.12
C LEU A 475 -6.15 10.18 -25.07
N THR A 476 -5.47 10.52 -26.16
CA THR A 476 -6.01 11.37 -27.23
C THR A 476 -7.03 10.63 -28.10
N ILE A 477 -7.98 11.36 -28.69
CA ILE A 477 -8.91 10.78 -29.68
C ILE A 477 -8.15 10.39 -30.95
N SER A 478 -8.34 9.16 -31.38
CA SER A 478 -7.81 8.63 -32.63
C SER A 478 -8.37 9.37 -33.85
N LYS A 479 -7.48 9.70 -34.78
CA LYS A 479 -7.81 10.40 -36.03
C LYS A 479 -7.93 9.48 -37.25
N ASN A 480 -7.53 8.21 -37.13
CA ASN A 480 -7.49 7.26 -38.24
C ASN A 480 -8.48 6.09 -38.08
N GLY A 481 -9.40 6.19 -37.11
CA GLY A 481 -10.39 5.16 -36.84
C GLY A 481 -9.85 3.92 -36.14
N ARG A 482 -8.56 3.87 -35.79
CA ARG A 482 -7.96 2.80 -34.96
C ARG A 482 -7.96 3.16 -33.48
N CYS A 483 -7.91 2.19 -32.61
CA CYS A 483 -7.86 2.41 -31.17
C CYS A 483 -6.98 1.36 -30.50
N GLY A 484 -6.39 1.72 -29.36
CA GLY A 484 -5.42 0.87 -28.67
C GLY A 484 -4.23 1.68 -28.14
N PRO A 485 -3.25 1.00 -27.52
CA PRO A 485 -2.12 1.64 -26.85
C PRO A 485 -1.37 2.64 -27.74
N ASP A 486 -1.19 2.30 -29.03
CA ASP A 486 -0.44 3.12 -29.99
C ASP A 486 -1.30 4.13 -30.76
N TYR A 487 -2.63 4.03 -30.68
CA TYR A 487 -3.58 4.76 -31.53
C TYR A 487 -4.51 5.69 -30.76
N GLY A 488 -4.55 5.58 -29.42
CA GLY A 488 -5.43 6.36 -28.56
C GLY A 488 -6.85 5.78 -28.50
N ARG A 489 -7.80 6.62 -28.07
CA ARG A 489 -9.19 6.22 -27.82
C ARG A 489 -10.11 6.60 -28.96
N CYS A 490 -11.22 5.90 -29.09
CA CYS A 490 -12.30 6.27 -29.98
C CYS A 490 -13.01 7.56 -29.53
N SER A 491 -13.60 8.26 -30.49
CA SER A 491 -14.48 9.40 -30.24
C SER A 491 -15.64 9.01 -29.31
N SER A 492 -16.21 10.00 -28.62
CA SER A 492 -17.36 9.79 -27.73
C SER A 492 -18.48 9.00 -28.44
N ASN A 493 -19.01 7.98 -27.76
CA ASN A 493 -20.02 7.02 -28.25
C ASN A 493 -19.56 6.04 -29.33
N TYR A 494 -18.25 5.91 -29.56
CA TYR A 494 -17.68 4.82 -30.36
C TYR A 494 -17.00 3.80 -29.46
N CYS A 495 -17.11 2.56 -29.86
CA CYS A 495 -16.55 1.39 -29.22
C CYS A 495 -15.22 1.03 -29.86
N CYS A 496 -14.28 0.55 -29.05
CA CYS A 496 -13.02 0.04 -29.55
C CYS A 496 -13.11 -1.47 -29.65
N SER A 497 -13.15 -2.04 -30.85
CA SER A 497 -13.26 -3.48 -31.04
C SER A 497 -12.02 -4.21 -30.52
N LYS A 498 -12.12 -5.53 -30.32
CA LYS A 498 -10.97 -6.40 -30.01
C LYS A 498 -9.83 -6.32 -31.03
N TYR A 499 -10.11 -5.84 -32.24
CA TYR A 499 -9.15 -5.69 -33.32
C TYR A 499 -8.56 -4.27 -33.43
N GLY A 500 -8.89 -3.39 -32.48
CA GLY A 500 -8.35 -2.03 -32.43
C GLY A 500 -8.99 -1.09 -33.46
N TRP A 501 -10.29 -1.23 -33.71
CA TRP A 501 -11.05 -0.35 -34.60
C TRP A 501 -12.19 0.34 -33.88
N CYS A 502 -12.45 1.60 -34.25
CA CYS A 502 -13.56 2.38 -33.72
C CYS A 502 -14.84 2.15 -34.53
N GLY A 503 -15.92 1.78 -33.85
CA GLY A 503 -17.23 1.58 -34.48
C GLY A 503 -18.38 1.60 -33.48
N LYS A 504 -19.61 1.42 -33.97
CA LYS A 504 -20.84 1.50 -33.15
C LYS A 504 -21.69 0.23 -33.16
N SER A 505 -21.42 -0.72 -34.05
CA SER A 505 -22.18 -1.97 -34.11
C SER A 505 -21.73 -2.92 -33.02
N GLU A 506 -22.53 -3.96 -32.79
CA GLU A 506 -22.27 -5.00 -31.79
C GLU A 506 -20.91 -5.70 -32.00
N GLU A 507 -20.40 -5.74 -33.23
CA GLU A 507 -19.06 -6.26 -33.54
C GLU A 507 -17.92 -5.44 -32.89
N TYR A 508 -18.16 -4.15 -32.66
CA TYR A 508 -17.20 -3.23 -32.05
C TYR A 508 -17.45 -3.06 -30.55
N CYS A 509 -18.72 -3.08 -30.15
CA CYS A 509 -19.16 -2.79 -28.79
C CYS A 509 -19.32 -4.03 -27.92
N GLY A 510 -19.52 -5.21 -28.51
CA GLY A 510 -19.77 -6.47 -27.83
C GLY A 510 -18.48 -7.17 -27.37
N ILE A 511 -18.46 -8.49 -27.48
CA ILE A 511 -17.42 -9.34 -26.88
C ILE A 511 -16.01 -8.97 -27.37
N GLY A 512 -15.13 -8.63 -26.42
CA GLY A 512 -13.74 -8.26 -26.67
C GLY A 512 -13.52 -6.77 -26.93
N CYS A 513 -14.57 -5.94 -26.81
CA CYS A 513 -14.42 -4.50 -26.83
C CYS A 513 -13.43 -4.01 -25.75
N GLN A 514 -12.50 -3.13 -26.14
CA GLN A 514 -11.45 -2.59 -25.30
C GLN A 514 -11.95 -1.33 -24.58
N SER A 515 -12.50 -1.51 -23.37
CA SER A 515 -13.13 -0.43 -22.58
C SER A 515 -12.18 0.72 -22.20
N THR A 516 -10.87 0.46 -22.18
CA THR A 516 -9.83 1.49 -22.01
C THR A 516 -9.79 2.48 -23.18
N PHE A 517 -10.16 2.04 -24.39
CA PHE A 517 -10.01 2.81 -25.63
C PHE A 517 -11.35 3.12 -26.31
N GLY A 518 -12.49 2.70 -25.78
CA GLY A 518 -13.82 3.01 -26.32
C GLY A 518 -14.96 2.56 -25.40
N LYS A 519 -16.20 2.89 -25.74
CA LYS A 519 -17.39 2.43 -25.00
C LYS A 519 -17.66 0.95 -25.31
N CYS A 520 -18.10 0.15 -24.35
CA CYS A 520 -18.47 -1.26 -24.59
C CYS A 520 -19.88 -1.54 -24.05
N ASN A 521 -20.60 -2.46 -24.67
CA ASN A 521 -21.99 -2.83 -24.36
C ASN A 521 -22.08 -3.79 -23.17
#